data_AF-A0A3M1IH05-F1
#
_entry.id   AF-A0A3M1IH05-F1
#
_cell.length_a   1.000
_cell.length_b   1.000
_cell.length_c   1.000
_cell.angle_alpha   90.00
_cell.angle_beta   90.00
_cell.angle_gamma   90.00
#
_symmetry.space_group_name_H-M   'P 1'
#
loop_
_entity.id
_entity.type
_entity.pdbx_description
1 polymer ?
#
loop_
_entity_poly.entity_id
_entity_poly.type
_entity_poly.pdbx_seq_one_letter_code
_entity_poly.pdbx_strand_id
1 'polypeptide(L)'
;EHPNLMVMQTFSKAWGLAGIRLGMAFASPELIRVFNAVKPPYNVNSLSQSEALRALADTARFRQEVQQIRRERQALAEALVGLPVVRQVFPSDANFLLVQVSDAPAIYRYLVQQGIIVRDRSKQYLCENCLRFTIGTPQENKRLLQALQQFT
;
A
#
# COMPACT_ATOMS: atom_id res chain seq x y z
N GLU A 1 -2.13 23.03 -20.56
CA GLU A 1 -2.01 21.63 -21.02
C GLU A 1 -0.61 21.11 -20.65
N HIS A 2 -0.47 19.83 -20.28
CA HIS A 2 0.82 19.22 -19.89
C HIS A 2 1.12 18.01 -20.79
N PRO A 3 1.69 18.21 -21.99
CA PRO A 3 1.85 17.14 -22.99
C PRO A 3 2.83 16.05 -22.58
N ASN A 4 3.71 16.32 -21.62
CA ASN A 4 4.70 15.41 -21.05
C ASN A 4 4.25 14.75 -19.74
N LEU A 5 3.01 14.98 -19.28
CA LEU A 5 2.47 14.35 -18.07
C LEU A 5 1.91 12.96 -18.40
N MET A 6 2.30 11.97 -17.58
CA MET A 6 1.69 10.65 -17.55
C MET A 6 1.24 10.32 -16.13
N VAL A 7 -0.01 9.88 -16.00
CA VAL A 7 -0.58 9.39 -14.74
C VAL A 7 -0.80 7.89 -14.85
N MET A 8 -0.20 7.14 -13.92
CA MET A 8 -0.38 5.68 -13.84
C MET A 8 -1.38 5.32 -12.74
N GLN A 9 -2.23 4.33 -13.04
CA GLN A 9 -3.21 3.77 -12.11
C GLN A 9 -3.08 2.26 -12.07
N THR A 10 -3.49 1.63 -10.96
CA THR A 10 -3.43 0.17 -10.80
C THR A 10 -4.68 -0.39 -10.14
N PHE A 11 -5.06 -1.59 -10.57
CA PHE A 11 -6.08 -2.40 -9.90
C PHE A 11 -5.53 -3.17 -8.69
N SER A 12 -4.22 -3.11 -8.44
CA SER A 12 -3.59 -3.93 -7.39
C SER A 12 -3.76 -3.43 -5.96
N LYS A 13 -4.32 -2.23 -5.75
CA LYS A 13 -4.36 -1.56 -4.44
C LYS A 13 -5.79 -1.29 -4.00
N ALA A 14 -6.29 -0.08 -4.19
CA ALA A 14 -7.62 0.32 -3.75
C ALA A 14 -8.76 -0.51 -4.37
N TRP A 15 -8.54 -1.12 -5.54
CA TRP A 15 -9.49 -2.03 -6.18
C TRP A 15 -9.45 -3.47 -5.64
N GLY A 16 -8.46 -3.83 -4.80
CA GLY A 16 -8.33 -5.17 -4.22
C GLY A 16 -7.93 -6.28 -5.20
N LEU A 17 -7.56 -5.94 -6.44
CA LEU A 17 -7.35 -6.89 -7.54
C LEU A 17 -5.87 -7.04 -7.92
N ALA A 18 -5.00 -7.31 -6.96
CA ALA A 18 -3.58 -7.52 -7.23
C ALA A 18 -3.31 -8.70 -8.17
N GLY A 19 -4.13 -9.76 -8.08
CA GLY A 19 -3.97 -10.99 -8.84
C GLY A 19 -4.19 -10.84 -10.36
N ILE A 20 -5.00 -9.89 -10.81
CA ILE A 20 -5.34 -9.76 -12.25
C ILE A 20 -4.25 -9.07 -13.08
N ARG A 21 -3.20 -8.54 -12.41
CA ARG A 21 -2.03 -7.92 -13.05
C ARG A 21 -2.37 -6.79 -14.04
N LEU A 22 -3.34 -5.95 -13.70
CA LEU A 22 -3.80 -4.84 -14.54
C LEU A 22 -3.38 -3.47 -14.01
N GLY A 23 -2.89 -2.63 -14.92
CA GLY A 23 -2.61 -1.21 -14.72
C GLY A 23 -3.07 -0.39 -15.93
N MET A 24 -3.15 0.92 -15.74
CA MET A 24 -3.56 1.89 -16.77
C MET A 24 -2.61 3.07 -16.77
N ALA A 25 -2.40 3.68 -17.94
CA ALA A 25 -1.67 4.93 -18.09
C ALA A 25 -2.54 5.94 -18.83
N PHE A 26 -2.62 7.15 -18.31
CA PHE A 26 -3.33 8.29 -18.88
C PHE A 26 -2.29 9.35 -19.25
N ALA A 27 -2.21 9.72 -20.52
CA ALA A 27 -1.25 10.67 -21.05
C ALA A 27 -1.77 11.29 -22.35
N SER A 28 -1.02 12.24 -22.92
CA SER A 28 -1.30 12.80 -24.24
C SER A 28 -1.35 11.73 -25.33
N PRO A 29 -2.18 11.89 -26.38
CA PRO A 29 -2.22 10.96 -27.51
C PRO A 29 -0.85 10.67 -28.12
N GLU A 30 0.03 11.67 -28.17
CA GLU A 30 1.42 11.59 -28.62
C GLU A 30 2.20 10.54 -27.83
N LEU A 31 2.16 10.63 -26.50
CA LEU A 31 2.82 9.66 -25.62
C LEU A 31 2.18 8.28 -25.76
N ILE A 32 0.85 8.19 -25.74
CA ILE A 32 0.14 6.91 -25.86
C ILE A 32 0.49 6.18 -27.17
N ARG A 33 0.67 6.90 -28.28
CA ARG A 33 1.14 6.31 -29.56
C ARG A 33 2.50 5.64 -29.41
N VAL A 34 3.46 6.30 -28.75
CA VAL A 34 4.80 5.74 -28.52
C VAL A 34 4.73 4.49 -27.64
N PHE A 35 3.97 4.52 -26.55
CA PHE A 35 3.82 3.36 -25.66
C PHE A 35 3.11 2.19 -26.35
N ASN A 36 2.10 2.44 -27.19
CA ASN A 36 1.44 1.40 -27.95
C ASN A 36 2.33 0.75 -29.02
N ALA A 37 3.31 1.48 -29.55
CA ALA A 37 4.27 0.94 -30.52
C ALA A 37 5.25 -0.08 -29.91
N VAL A 38 5.57 0.05 -28.61
CA VAL A 38 6.48 -0.86 -27.89
C VAL A 38 5.76 -1.93 -27.05
N LYS A 39 4.47 -1.74 -26.81
CA LYS A 39 3.61 -2.65 -26.03
C LYS A 39 3.39 -3.96 -26.80
N PRO A 40 3.57 -5.14 -26.18
CA PRO A 40 3.25 -6.41 -26.83
C PRO A 40 1.77 -6.48 -27.28
N PRO A 41 1.47 -7.16 -28.39
CA PRO A 41 0.09 -7.47 -28.75
C PRO A 41 -0.53 -8.36 -27.66
N TYR A 42 -1.85 -8.20 -27.44
CA TYR A 42 -2.62 -9.01 -26.49
C TYR A 42 -2.06 -9.08 -25.06
N ASN A 43 -1.50 -7.97 -24.57
CA ASN A 43 -0.83 -7.89 -23.27
C ASN A 43 -1.78 -7.91 -22.05
N VAL A 44 -3.10 -8.04 -22.25
CA VAL A 44 -4.11 -8.18 -21.19
C VAL A 44 -5.04 -9.35 -21.54
N ASN A 45 -5.03 -10.39 -20.71
CA ASN A 45 -5.86 -11.58 -20.93
C ASN A 45 -7.36 -11.29 -20.67
N SER A 46 -8.23 -12.11 -21.27
CA SER A 46 -9.69 -11.96 -21.19
C SER A 46 -10.23 -12.01 -19.76
N LEU A 47 -9.67 -12.86 -18.89
CA LEU A 47 -10.07 -12.93 -17.48
C LEU A 47 -9.83 -11.60 -16.76
N SER A 48 -8.66 -11.01 -16.97
CA SER A 48 -8.31 -9.72 -16.34
C SER A 48 -9.18 -8.57 -16.85
N GLN A 49 -9.56 -8.60 -18.14
CA GLN A 49 -10.52 -7.63 -18.70
C GLN A 49 -11.90 -7.78 -18.04
N SER A 50 -12.41 -9.01 -17.93
CA SER A 50 -13.71 -9.31 -17.30
C SER A 50 -13.76 -8.89 -15.83
N GLU A 51 -12.75 -9.25 -15.04
CA GLU A 51 -12.64 -8.87 -13.63
C GLU A 51 -12.58 -7.35 -13.44
N ALA A 52 -11.80 -6.66 -14.27
CA ALA A 52 -11.68 -5.21 -14.20
C ALA A 52 -13.01 -4.50 -14.52
N LEU A 53 -13.72 -4.93 -15.58
CA LEU A 53 -15.03 -4.38 -15.92
C LEU A 53 -16.05 -4.58 -14.81
N ARG A 54 -16.05 -5.76 -14.17
CA ARG A 54 -16.92 -6.02 -13.02
C ARG A 54 -16.61 -5.12 -11.83
N ALA A 55 -15.32 -4.95 -11.51
CA ALA A 55 -14.92 -4.07 -10.42
C ALA A 55 -15.29 -2.61 -10.69
N LEU A 56 -15.09 -2.13 -11.92
CA LEU A 56 -15.46 -0.77 -12.32
C LEU A 56 -16.97 -0.50 -12.22
N ALA A 57 -17.81 -1.53 -12.38
CA ALA A 57 -19.25 -1.41 -12.20
C ALA A 57 -19.66 -1.27 -10.71
N ASP A 58 -18.89 -1.84 -9.77
CA ASP A 58 -19.17 -1.78 -8.34
C ASP A 58 -18.35 -0.69 -7.62
N THR A 59 -18.70 0.56 -7.91
CA THR A 59 -18.07 1.72 -7.28
C THR A 59 -18.47 1.91 -5.81
N ALA A 60 -19.54 1.25 -5.35
CA ALA A 60 -20.00 1.32 -3.96
C ALA A 60 -19.04 0.56 -3.05
N ARG A 61 -18.71 -0.70 -3.39
CA ARG A 61 -17.71 -1.50 -2.69
C ARG A 61 -16.36 -0.80 -2.62
N PHE A 62 -15.88 -0.28 -3.75
CA PHE A 62 -14.61 0.47 -3.82
C PHE A 62 -14.58 1.62 -2.81
N ARG A 63 -15.64 2.45 -2.77
CA ARG A 63 -15.72 3.58 -1.84
C ARG A 63 -15.75 3.11 -0.38
N GLN A 64 -16.49 2.05 -0.08
CA GLN A 64 -16.56 1.49 1.26
C GLN A 64 -15.20 0.98 1.75
N GLU A 65 -14.49 0.20 0.93
CA GLU A 65 -13.17 -0.33 1.26
C GLU A 65 -12.14 0.79 1.47
N VAL A 66 -12.13 1.80 0.60
CA VAL A 66 -11.26 2.99 0.75
C VAL A 66 -11.56 3.73 2.05
N GLN A 67 -12.83 3.93 2.40
CA GLN A 67 -13.20 4.61 3.66
C GLN A 67 -12.80 3.79 4.88
N GLN A 68 -12.93 2.46 4.84
CA GLN A 68 -12.44 1.60 5.90
C GLN A 68 -10.93 1.73 6.09
N ILE A 69 -10.14 1.65 5.01
CA ILE A 69 -8.68 1.81 5.08
C ILE A 69 -8.29 3.19 5.63
N ARG A 70 -8.99 4.26 5.27
CA ARG A 70 -8.71 5.62 5.79
C ARG A 70 -8.96 5.71 7.30
N ARG A 71 -10.08 5.14 7.78
CA ARG A 71 -10.39 5.10 9.22
C ARG A 71 -9.36 4.29 10.00
N GLU A 72 -9.04 3.09 9.52
CA GLU A 72 -8.04 2.22 10.15
C GLU A 72 -6.63 2.81 10.12
N ARG A 73 -6.26 3.52 9.03
CA ARG A 73 -4.98 4.24 8.95
C ARG A 73 -4.86 5.29 10.04
N GLN A 74 -5.93 6.07 10.26
CA GLN A 74 -5.94 7.12 11.28
C GLN A 74 -5.83 6.50 12.68
N ALA A 75 -6.65 5.50 12.99
CA ALA A 75 -6.63 4.82 14.27
C ALA A 75 -5.28 4.15 14.57
N LEU A 76 -4.67 3.49 13.57
CA LEU A 76 -3.36 2.87 13.74
C LEU A 76 -2.26 3.92 13.96
N ALA A 77 -2.29 5.03 13.20
CA ALA A 77 -1.31 6.10 13.36
C ALA A 77 -1.35 6.71 14.77
N GLU A 78 -2.55 6.99 15.29
CA GLU A 78 -2.74 7.52 16.64
C GLU A 78 -2.23 6.55 17.73
N ALA A 79 -2.59 5.27 17.60
CA ALA A 79 -2.18 4.25 18.58
C ALA A 79 -0.66 4.00 18.59
N LEU A 80 0.01 4.12 17.44
CA LEU A 80 1.47 3.92 17.34
C LEU A 80 2.27 5.01 18.05
N VAL A 81 1.79 6.25 18.08
CA VAL A 81 2.50 7.38 18.74
C VAL A 81 2.69 7.14 20.23
N GLY A 82 1.81 6.37 20.88
CA GLY A 82 1.91 6.06 22.31
C GLY A 82 2.88 4.94 22.68
N LEU A 83 3.56 4.31 21.71
CA LEU A 83 4.40 3.14 21.98
C LEU A 83 5.86 3.53 22.24
N PRO A 84 6.53 3.01 23.29
CA PRO A 84 7.93 3.36 23.61
C PRO A 84 8.93 3.08 22.48
N VAL A 85 8.64 2.07 21.66
CA VAL A 85 9.49 1.65 20.54
C VAL A 85 9.35 2.55 19.32
N VAL A 86 8.32 3.40 19.26
CA VAL A 86 8.04 4.28 18.12
C VAL A 86 8.69 5.64 18.35
N ARG A 87 9.45 6.12 17.37
CA ARG A 87 10.11 7.43 17.38
C ARG A 87 9.32 8.45 16.59
N GLN A 88 8.80 8.05 15.42
CA GLN A 88 8.04 8.93 14.54
C GLN A 88 7.07 8.10 13.68
N VAL A 89 5.85 8.59 13.53
CA VAL A 89 4.90 8.11 12.51
C VAL A 89 4.83 9.17 11.42
N PHE A 90 5.20 8.81 10.18
CA PHE A 90 5.15 9.76 9.07
C PHE A 90 3.71 9.87 8.52
N PRO A 91 3.28 11.07 8.08
CA PRO A 91 2.01 11.25 7.39
C PRO A 91 1.91 10.35 6.16
N SER A 92 0.70 9.87 5.86
CA SER A 92 0.46 9.01 4.71
C SER A 92 -0.92 9.25 4.15
N ASP A 93 -1.03 9.28 2.83
CA ASP A 93 -2.32 9.27 2.10
C ASP A 93 -2.55 7.94 1.37
N ALA A 94 -1.74 6.92 1.67
CA ALA A 94 -1.81 5.59 1.09
C ALA A 94 -2.46 4.56 2.05
N ASN A 95 -2.36 3.28 1.73
CA ASN A 95 -2.80 2.16 2.58
C ASN A 95 -1.67 1.58 3.44
N PHE A 96 -0.70 2.41 3.85
CA PHE A 96 0.39 2.01 4.73
C PHE A 96 0.87 3.21 5.55
N LEU A 97 1.61 2.95 6.63
CA LEU A 97 2.36 3.95 7.39
C LEU A 97 3.85 3.62 7.31
N LEU A 98 4.69 4.63 7.15
CA LEU A 98 6.12 4.54 7.43
C LEU A 98 6.32 4.99 8.88
N VAL A 99 7.05 4.19 9.66
CA VAL A 99 7.22 4.41 11.09
C VAL A 99 8.70 4.24 11.42
N GLN A 100 9.31 5.28 11.97
CA GLN A 100 10.64 5.17 12.56
C GLN A 100 10.52 4.58 13.95
N VAL A 101 11.29 3.53 14.22
CA VAL A 101 11.30 2.81 15.49
C VAL A 101 12.68 2.87 16.15
N SER A 102 12.82 2.36 17.37
CA SER A 102 14.08 2.35 18.11
C SER A 102 15.16 1.47 17.46
N ASP A 103 14.80 0.26 17.03
CA ASP A 103 15.67 -0.71 16.35
C ASP A 103 14.86 -1.50 15.32
N ALA A 104 14.88 -1.07 14.06
CA ALA A 104 14.06 -1.71 13.02
C ALA A 104 14.46 -3.17 12.75
N PRO A 105 15.76 -3.54 12.62
CA PRO A 105 16.15 -4.93 12.46
C PRO A 105 15.68 -5.85 13.61
N ALA A 106 15.80 -5.42 14.87
CA ALA A 106 15.37 -6.22 16.01
C ALA A 106 13.84 -6.38 16.06
N ILE A 107 13.11 -5.28 15.93
CA ILE A 107 11.64 -5.27 15.93
C ILE A 107 11.10 -6.08 14.75
N TYR A 108 11.68 -5.95 13.55
CA TYR A 108 11.31 -6.75 12.39
C TYR A 108 11.45 -8.25 12.66
N ARG A 109 12.61 -8.70 13.18
CA ARG A 109 12.84 -10.11 13.50
C ARG A 109 11.84 -10.62 14.54
N TYR A 110 11.58 -9.84 15.58
CA TYR A 110 10.59 -10.16 16.61
C TYR A 110 9.18 -10.32 16.01
N LEU A 111 8.72 -9.35 15.21
CA LEU A 111 7.40 -9.41 14.58
C LEU A 111 7.27 -10.63 13.66
N VAL A 112 8.31 -10.96 12.89
CA VAL A 112 8.33 -12.17 12.05
C VAL A 112 8.20 -13.44 12.89
N GLN A 113 8.87 -13.53 14.04
CA GLN A 113 8.73 -14.66 14.97
C GLN A 113 7.30 -14.76 15.54
N GLN A 114 6.59 -13.64 15.66
CA GLN A 114 5.17 -13.59 16.05
C GLN A 114 4.21 -13.85 14.87
N GLY A 115 4.73 -14.17 13.67
CA GLY A 115 3.94 -14.37 12.47
C GLY A 115 3.35 -13.09 11.87
N ILE A 116 3.89 -11.92 12.21
CA ILE A 116 3.46 -10.61 11.73
C ILE A 116 4.48 -10.09 10.72
N ILE A 117 4.10 -10.09 9.45
CA ILE A 117 5.00 -9.69 8.37
C ILE A 117 4.83 -8.20 8.04
N VAL A 118 5.88 -7.44 8.31
CA VAL A 118 5.97 -6.01 7.95
C VAL A 118 7.07 -5.80 6.91
N ARG A 119 7.25 -4.58 6.41
CA ARG A 119 8.32 -4.28 5.46
C ARG A 119 9.43 -3.47 6.10
N ASP A 120 10.61 -4.07 6.21
CA ASP A 120 11.82 -3.35 6.61
C ASP A 120 12.25 -2.34 5.52
N ARG A 121 12.46 -1.09 5.93
CA ARG A 121 12.94 0.02 5.09
C ARG A 121 14.24 0.64 5.64
N SER A 122 14.83 0.08 6.69
CA SER A 122 16.05 0.58 7.33
C SER A 122 17.26 0.72 6.40
N LYS A 123 17.30 -0.06 5.31
CA LYS A 123 18.35 0.01 4.26
C LYS A 123 18.06 1.01 3.14
N GLN A 124 16.90 1.66 3.15
CA GLN A 124 16.55 2.68 2.17
C GLN A 124 17.14 4.02 2.60
N TYR A 125 17.69 4.79 1.66
CA TYR A 125 18.17 6.14 1.92
C TYR A 125 17.09 7.01 2.60
N LEU A 126 17.44 7.73 3.67
CA LEU A 126 16.55 8.56 4.49
C LEU A 126 15.41 7.80 5.20
N CYS A 127 15.61 6.51 5.46
CA CYS A 127 14.64 5.66 6.16
C CYS A 127 15.32 4.88 7.30
N GLU A 128 16.35 5.45 7.92
CA GLU A 128 17.06 4.82 9.03
C GLU A 128 16.08 4.40 10.12
N ASN A 129 16.19 3.15 10.57
CA ASN A 129 15.28 2.53 11.52
C ASN A 129 13.78 2.64 11.18
N CYS A 130 13.42 2.68 9.90
CA CYS A 130 12.01 2.70 9.50
C CYS A 130 11.48 1.30 9.15
N LEU A 131 10.29 1.00 9.67
CA LEU A 131 9.44 -0.09 9.23
C LEU A 131 8.20 0.48 8.52
N ARG A 132 7.71 -0.22 7.50
CA ARG A 132 6.47 0.14 6.82
C ARG A 132 5.39 -0.89 7.14
N PHE A 133 4.32 -0.42 7.77
CA PHE A 133 3.15 -1.20 8.13
C PHE A 133 2.04 -0.99 7.11
N THR A 134 1.59 -2.05 6.45
CA THR A 134 0.39 -1.98 5.60
C THR A 134 -0.84 -1.92 6.51
N ILE A 135 -1.82 -1.09 6.17
CA ILE A 135 -3.10 -1.05 6.89
C ILE A 135 -3.87 -2.32 6.56
N GLY A 136 -4.06 -3.17 7.58
CA GLY A 136 -4.84 -4.40 7.47
C GLY A 136 -6.25 -4.25 8.00
N THR A 137 -6.86 -5.37 8.34
CA THR A 137 -8.12 -5.43 9.10
C THR A 137 -7.93 -4.89 10.52
N PRO A 138 -9.02 -4.50 11.21
CA PRO A 138 -8.95 -4.06 12.61
C PRO A 138 -8.25 -5.08 13.52
N GLN A 139 -8.48 -6.38 13.27
CA GLN A 139 -7.88 -7.47 14.04
C GLN A 139 -6.37 -7.59 13.79
N GLU A 140 -5.92 -7.47 12.53
CA GLU A 140 -4.50 -7.46 12.18
C GLU A 140 -3.79 -6.23 12.77
N ASN A 141 -4.41 -5.05 12.67
CA ASN A 141 -3.87 -3.80 13.23
C ASN A 141 -3.73 -3.90 14.75
N LYS A 142 -4.75 -4.45 15.44
CA LYS A 142 -4.70 -4.68 16.89
C LYS A 142 -3.60 -5.68 17.28
N ARG A 143 -3.45 -6.77 16.52
CA ARG A 143 -2.39 -7.77 16.75
C ARG A 143 -0.99 -7.16 16.60
N LEU A 144 -0.79 -6.29 15.60
CA LEU A 144 0.46 -5.54 15.43
C LEU A 144 0.74 -4.65 16.64
N LEU A 145 -0.24 -3.85 17.08
CA LEU A 145 -0.09 -2.95 18.23
C LEU A 145 0.25 -3.71 19.52
N GLN A 146 -0.43 -4.84 19.78
CA GLN A 146 -0.17 -5.68 20.95
C GLN A 146 1.24 -6.26 20.93
N ALA A 147 1.70 -6.76 19.78
CA ALA A 147 3.07 -7.26 19.66
C ALA A 147 4.11 -6.16 19.90
N LEU A 148 3.91 -4.97 19.33
CA LEU A 148 4.81 -3.83 19.54
C LEU A 148 4.84 -3.36 21.01
N GLN A 149 3.72 -3.46 21.74
CA GLN A 149 3.66 -3.16 23.17
C GLN A 149 4.46 -4.15 24.04
N GLN A 150 4.55 -5.40 23.59
CA GLN A 150 5.27 -6.48 24.30
C GLN A 150 6.76 -6.52 23.97
N PHE A 151 7.22 -5.76 22.97
CA PHE A 151 8.63 -5.66 22.63
C PHE A 151 9.36 -4.80 23.68
N THR A 152 10.16 -5.46 24.51
CA THR A 152 11.05 -4.86 25.53
C THR A 152 12.50 -4.85 25.08
#